data_AF-A0A0G2HB42-F1
#
_entry.id   AF-A0A0G2HB42-F1
#
_cell.length_a   1.000
_cell.length_b   1.000
_cell.length_c   1.000
_cell.angle_alpha   90.00
_cell.angle_beta   90.00
_cell.angle_gamma   90.00
#
_symmetry.space_group_name_H-M   'P 1'
#
loop_
_entity.id
_entity.type
_entity.pdbx_description
1 polymer ?
#
loop_
_entity_poly.entity_id
_entity_poly.type
_entity_poly.pdbx_seq_one_letter_code
_entity_poly.pdbx_strand_id
1 'polypeptide(L)'
;MNLYTQPVSLGAMSSFWKREKLPLEPPRKDVLDKVNTFVKKHDVPCDFNLATTLDVCLTPEFAEFNARSFKEYQEAGGDLSHVKIYEGENASKRTGIKDTSIDKGATLFTHCPALKISKSASVESWWDIETPRGIITAETVVHCTNGFAGHLITQLKPYVTPTRAQALAFVPPRALSGKSMLASTMSLRYSLHNFYSVMQRKADGVIILGASRKSPNLSQATIDGMATSDDTRFNEEIKQDIISNFANGFPACEKGKLNHGEGAQHTWTGILGMTTDSVPFVGSLNGLPGQYVCAGFNGHGMARIFNCAPGVIKIIQGVDWSETGLPECFNVTEERLQRLSQGGIESIW
;
A
#
# COMPACT_ATOMS: atom_id res chain seq x y z
N MET A 1 33.98 -5.46 -9.14
CA MET A 1 32.77 -5.10 -9.92
C MET A 1 32.59 -3.61 -9.83
N ASN A 2 32.45 -2.90 -10.95
CA ASN A 2 32.40 -1.44 -10.95
C ASN A 2 30.98 -0.98 -10.66
N LEU A 3 30.79 -0.22 -9.58
CA LEU A 3 29.50 0.33 -9.17
C LEU A 3 29.28 1.67 -9.86
N TYR A 4 28.31 1.72 -10.78
CA TYR A 4 27.85 2.95 -11.40
C TYR A 4 26.60 3.48 -10.67
N THR A 5 26.56 4.78 -10.39
CA THR A 5 25.43 5.44 -9.75
C THR A 5 25.05 6.71 -10.50
N GLN A 6 23.75 7.02 -10.55
CA GLN A 6 23.21 8.28 -11.07
C GLN A 6 22.12 8.79 -10.11
N PRO A 7 22.07 10.10 -9.81
CA PRO A 7 21.12 10.66 -8.86
C PRO A 7 19.75 10.94 -9.50
N VAL A 8 18.70 10.92 -8.68
CA VAL A 8 17.38 11.47 -8.97
C VAL A 8 17.03 12.49 -7.88
N SER A 9 16.63 13.70 -8.26
CA SER A 9 16.44 14.87 -7.39
C SER A 9 14.96 15.29 -7.30
N LEU A 10 14.43 15.89 -6.21
CA LEU A 10 14.94 16.05 -4.84
C LEU A 10 13.79 16.42 -3.84
N GLY A 11 13.76 15.80 -2.65
CA GLY A 11 13.16 16.33 -1.41
C GLY A 11 11.64 16.15 -1.14
N ALA A 12 11.16 16.02 0.12
CA ALA A 12 11.84 15.80 1.41
C ALA A 12 10.90 15.31 2.56
N MET A 13 11.41 14.46 3.48
CA MET A 13 11.08 14.33 4.95
C MET A 13 9.65 13.87 5.42
N SER A 14 9.40 13.23 6.61
CA SER A 14 10.21 12.48 7.61
C SER A 14 9.38 11.84 8.80
N SER A 15 9.79 10.66 9.34
CA SER A 15 9.75 10.17 10.78
C SER A 15 8.46 10.01 11.66
N PHE A 16 8.34 9.14 12.71
CA PHE A 16 8.89 7.77 12.97
C PHE A 16 8.17 6.82 14.06
N TRP A 17 7.30 5.84 13.67
CA TRP A 17 6.99 4.43 14.20
C TRP A 17 6.07 3.87 15.34
N LYS A 18 5.82 2.54 15.12
CA LYS A 18 5.37 1.31 15.89
C LYS A 18 5.13 1.36 17.42
N ARG A 19 4.14 0.61 17.98
CA ARG A 19 3.92 -0.87 18.17
C ARG A 19 4.91 -1.54 19.16
N GLU A 20 4.56 -2.54 20.00
CA GLU A 20 3.42 -3.51 19.97
C GLU A 20 2.99 -4.04 21.38
N LYS A 21 1.90 -4.83 21.39
CA LYS A 21 1.20 -5.59 22.49
C LYS A 21 2.11 -6.42 23.44
N LEU A 22 1.74 -6.92 24.64
CA LEU A 22 0.55 -6.96 25.54
C LEU A 22 1.01 -7.53 26.92
N PRO A 23 0.40 -7.21 28.10
CA PRO A 23 -0.44 -8.22 28.81
C PRO A 23 -1.47 -7.67 29.85
N LEU A 24 -2.79 -7.75 29.57
CA LEU A 24 -3.92 -7.55 30.52
C LEU A 24 -3.68 -6.56 31.69
N GLU A 25 -3.36 -5.31 31.37
CA GLU A 25 -2.73 -4.39 32.33
C GLU A 25 -3.71 -3.72 33.32
N PRO A 26 -3.21 -3.31 34.51
CA PRO A 26 -3.80 -2.26 35.35
C PRO A 26 -4.16 -0.99 34.53
N PRO A 27 -4.99 -0.05 35.05
CA PRO A 27 -5.40 1.15 34.31
C PRO A 27 -4.17 1.83 33.69
N ARG A 28 -4.07 1.75 32.35
CA ARG A 28 -2.78 1.73 31.60
C ARG A 28 -1.79 2.85 31.95
N LYS A 29 -2.31 4.00 32.36
CA LYS A 29 -1.57 5.15 32.88
C LYS A 29 -0.65 4.81 34.06
N ASP A 30 -1.09 4.04 35.06
CA ASP A 30 -0.28 3.73 36.25
C ASP A 30 0.97 2.89 35.91
N VAL A 31 0.82 1.88 35.05
CA VAL A 31 1.97 1.10 34.54
C VAL A 31 2.86 1.98 33.68
N LEU A 32 2.28 2.77 32.76
CA LEU A 32 3.02 3.64 31.85
C LEU A 32 3.83 4.72 32.59
N ASP A 33 3.26 5.32 33.64
CA ASP A 33 3.92 6.31 34.49
C ASP A 33 5.03 5.66 35.35
N LYS A 34 4.82 4.44 35.85
CA LYS A 34 5.86 3.64 36.54
C LYS A 34 7.02 3.28 35.61
N VAL A 35 6.74 2.83 34.38
CA VAL A 35 7.77 2.52 33.37
C VAL A 35 8.54 3.77 32.95
N ASN A 36 7.84 4.87 32.64
CA ASN A 36 8.44 6.17 32.34
C ASN A 36 9.33 6.69 33.48
N THR A 37 8.88 6.54 34.73
CA THR A 37 9.66 6.91 35.91
C THR A 37 10.89 6.02 36.07
N PHE A 38 10.75 4.71 35.87
CA PHE A 38 11.85 3.74 35.96
C PHE A 38 12.92 4.01 34.90
N VAL A 39 12.55 4.14 33.63
CA VAL A 39 13.47 4.44 32.51
C VAL A 39 14.26 5.71 32.78
N LYS A 40 13.59 6.81 33.18
CA LYS A 40 14.24 8.10 33.47
C LYS A 40 15.09 8.09 34.74
N LYS A 41 14.69 7.36 35.77
CA LYS A 41 15.43 7.28 37.05
C LYS A 41 16.71 6.45 36.95
N HIS A 42 16.72 5.44 36.08
CA HIS A 42 17.81 4.47 35.95
C HIS A 42 18.61 4.61 34.65
N ASP A 43 18.40 5.70 33.90
CA ASP A 43 19.01 6.00 32.59
C ASP A 43 19.05 4.79 31.65
N VAL A 44 17.90 4.10 31.55
CA VAL A 44 17.81 2.81 30.86
C VAL A 44 17.97 3.05 29.34
N PRO A 45 18.99 2.47 28.69
CA PRO A 45 19.27 2.72 27.27
C PRO A 45 18.29 1.92 26.38
N CYS A 46 17.08 2.43 26.23
CA CYS A 46 16.03 1.87 25.38
C CYS A 46 15.21 2.96 24.68
N ASP A 47 14.59 2.61 23.54
CA ASP A 47 13.77 3.54 22.73
C ASP A 47 12.38 3.83 23.34
N PHE A 48 12.25 3.84 24.67
CA PHE A 48 11.00 4.14 25.36
C PHE A 48 10.67 5.64 25.25
N ASN A 49 9.73 5.97 24.37
CA ASN A 49 9.21 7.32 24.20
C ASN A 49 7.77 7.43 24.71
N LEU A 50 7.54 8.25 25.74
CA LEU A 50 6.20 8.49 26.28
C LEU A 50 5.40 9.43 25.36
N ALA A 51 4.65 8.84 24.43
CA ALA A 51 3.81 9.56 23.47
C ALA A 51 2.30 9.46 23.80
N THR A 52 1.51 10.42 23.30
CA THR A 52 0.05 10.41 23.41
C THR A 52 -0.57 9.64 22.23
N THR A 53 -1.20 8.50 22.49
CA THR A 53 -2.09 7.83 21.52
C THR A 53 -3.41 8.60 21.39
N LEU A 54 -4.04 8.56 20.21
CA LEU A 54 -5.32 9.20 19.92
C LEU A 54 -6.23 8.18 19.23
N ASP A 55 -7.42 7.96 19.78
CA ASP A 55 -8.49 7.21 19.11
C ASP A 55 -9.31 8.20 18.25
N VAL A 56 -9.22 8.05 16.92
CA VAL A 56 -9.83 8.99 15.97
C VAL A 56 -11.15 8.43 15.46
N CYS A 57 -12.26 9.02 15.88
CA CYS A 57 -13.59 8.66 15.40
C CYS A 57 -13.81 9.24 13.99
N LEU A 58 -13.87 8.38 12.98
CA LEU A 58 -14.04 8.77 11.57
C LEU A 58 -15.51 8.75 11.09
N THR A 59 -16.46 8.43 11.97
CA THR A 59 -17.91 8.50 11.67
C THR A 59 -18.70 8.97 12.91
N PRO A 60 -19.88 9.59 12.73
CA PRO A 60 -20.71 10.05 13.84
C PRO A 60 -21.15 8.92 14.78
N GLU A 61 -21.53 7.75 14.24
CA GLU A 61 -22.04 6.62 15.01
C GLU A 61 -20.96 6.05 15.94
N PHE A 62 -19.69 6.07 15.50
CA PHE A 62 -18.57 5.65 16.33
C PHE A 62 -18.15 6.72 17.35
N ALA A 63 -18.34 8.01 17.04
CA ALA A 63 -18.19 9.08 18.03
C ALA A 63 -19.25 8.96 19.15
N GLU A 64 -20.53 8.74 18.80
CA GLU A 64 -21.62 8.47 19.73
C GLU A 64 -21.43 7.18 20.55
N PHE A 65 -20.82 6.15 19.95
CA PHE A 65 -20.44 4.93 20.68
C PHE A 65 -19.39 5.24 21.75
N ASN A 66 -18.28 5.90 21.39
CA ASN A 66 -17.24 6.24 22.35
C ASN A 66 -17.72 7.21 23.43
N ALA A 67 -18.56 8.19 23.08
CA ALA A 67 -19.17 9.11 24.05
C ALA A 67 -20.02 8.37 25.10
N ARG A 68 -20.78 7.33 24.70
CA ARG A 68 -21.49 6.46 25.63
C ARG A 68 -20.54 5.64 26.50
N SER A 69 -19.55 4.97 25.92
CA SER A 69 -18.60 4.16 26.69
C SER A 69 -17.75 4.99 27.67
N PHE A 70 -17.42 6.25 27.36
CA PHE A 70 -16.80 7.16 28.33
C PHE A 70 -17.76 7.50 29.48
N LYS A 71 -19.03 7.81 29.18
CA LYS A 71 -20.06 8.08 30.20
C LYS A 71 -20.27 6.86 31.12
N GLU A 72 -20.41 5.67 30.55
CA GLU A 72 -20.54 4.40 31.26
C GLU A 72 -19.31 4.12 32.15
N TYR A 73 -18.10 4.38 31.67
CA TYR A 73 -16.87 4.25 32.45
C TYR A 73 -16.80 5.25 33.62
N GLN A 74 -17.24 6.49 33.40
CA GLN A 74 -17.29 7.52 34.45
C GLN A 74 -18.36 7.20 35.51
N GLU A 75 -19.52 6.69 35.09
CA GLU A 75 -20.59 6.21 35.98
C GLU A 75 -20.17 4.97 36.79
N ALA A 76 -19.28 4.13 36.25
CA ALA A 76 -18.61 3.05 36.96
C ALA A 76 -17.45 3.50 37.88
N GLY A 77 -17.26 4.81 38.07
CA GLY A 77 -16.24 5.39 38.96
C GLY A 77 -14.85 5.59 38.33
N GLY A 78 -14.75 5.51 37.00
CA GLY A 78 -13.50 5.69 36.26
C GLY A 78 -13.04 7.15 36.13
N ASP A 79 -11.73 7.39 36.25
CA ASP A 79 -11.13 8.71 36.03
C ASP A 79 -11.00 9.04 34.53
N LEU A 80 -11.63 10.15 34.10
CA LEU A 80 -11.46 10.74 32.76
C LEU A 80 -10.72 12.08 32.76
N SER A 81 -10.24 12.59 33.90
CA SER A 81 -9.59 13.91 34.02
C SER A 81 -8.34 14.08 33.13
N HIS A 82 -7.76 12.96 32.70
CA HIS A 82 -6.58 12.90 31.84
C HIS A 82 -6.90 12.67 30.35
N VAL A 83 -8.17 12.38 30.01
CA VAL A 83 -8.63 12.22 28.62
C VAL A 83 -8.89 13.59 28.01
N LYS A 84 -8.43 13.81 26.78
CA LYS A 84 -8.60 15.07 26.04
C LYS A 84 -9.30 14.79 24.73
N ILE A 85 -10.55 15.24 24.64
CA ILE A 85 -11.33 15.22 23.40
C ILE A 85 -10.88 16.41 22.55
N TYR A 86 -10.73 16.19 21.24
CA TYR A 86 -10.42 17.21 20.26
C TYR A 86 -11.43 17.09 19.12
N GLU A 87 -12.00 18.23 18.69
CA GLU A 87 -13.07 18.26 17.69
C GLU A 87 -12.70 19.17 16.51
N GLY A 88 -13.28 18.90 15.34
CA GLY A 88 -13.12 19.71 14.12
C GLY A 88 -11.65 20.00 13.76
N GLU A 89 -11.38 21.27 13.46
CA GLU A 89 -10.04 21.72 13.05
C GLU A 89 -8.94 21.42 14.09
N ASN A 90 -9.28 21.39 15.38
CA ASN A 90 -8.34 21.01 16.44
C ASN A 90 -7.99 19.53 16.42
N ALA A 91 -8.95 18.66 16.06
CA ALA A 91 -8.70 17.24 15.84
C ALA A 91 -7.76 17.02 14.64
N SER A 92 -8.01 17.70 13.52
CA SER A 92 -7.17 17.63 12.32
C SER A 92 -5.75 18.14 12.55
N LYS A 93 -5.61 19.27 13.25
CA LYS A 93 -4.30 19.82 13.68
C LYS A 93 -3.55 18.87 14.62
N ARG A 94 -4.25 18.15 15.50
CA ARG A 94 -3.66 17.25 16.50
C ARG A 94 -3.30 15.87 15.96
N THR A 95 -4.05 15.36 14.99
CA THR A 95 -3.86 14.02 14.40
C THR A 95 -3.00 14.03 13.13
N GLY A 96 -2.94 15.16 12.42
CA GLY A 96 -2.39 15.25 11.06
C GLY A 96 -3.33 14.72 9.97
N ILE A 97 -4.47 14.13 10.34
CA ILE A 97 -5.52 13.71 9.41
C ILE A 97 -6.32 14.96 9.03
N LYS A 98 -6.27 15.33 7.75
CA LYS A 98 -7.04 16.42 7.16
C LYS A 98 -7.98 15.87 6.10
N ASP A 99 -9.16 16.47 5.98
CA ASP A 99 -9.91 16.50 4.73
C ASP A 99 -10.10 15.14 4.05
N THR A 100 -10.41 14.08 4.81
CA THR A 100 -10.67 12.76 4.22
C THR A 100 -11.91 12.83 3.33
N SER A 101 -12.03 11.92 2.38
CA SER A 101 -13.24 11.81 1.57
C SER A 101 -14.49 11.55 2.43
N ILE A 102 -14.33 10.92 3.59
CA ILE A 102 -15.41 10.61 4.54
C ILE A 102 -15.91 11.91 5.21
N ASP A 103 -15.00 12.80 5.63
CA ASP A 103 -15.34 14.14 6.15
C ASP A 103 -16.07 15.00 5.11
N LYS A 104 -15.95 14.64 3.82
CA LYS A 104 -16.59 15.27 2.66
C LYS A 104 -17.80 14.48 2.14
N GLY A 105 -18.32 13.53 2.92
CA GLY A 105 -19.56 12.81 2.66
C GLY A 105 -19.44 11.48 1.92
N ALA A 106 -18.22 10.96 1.66
CA ALA A 106 -18.06 9.67 0.99
C ALA A 106 -18.18 8.49 1.96
N THR A 107 -19.20 7.64 1.76
CA THR A 107 -19.42 6.44 2.58
C THR A 107 -18.45 5.31 2.20
N LEU A 108 -17.78 4.72 3.20
CA LEU A 108 -16.82 3.62 2.99
C LEU A 108 -17.42 2.25 3.35
N PHE A 109 -17.52 1.35 2.37
CA PHE A 109 -18.04 0.00 2.55
C PHE A 109 -16.92 -1.05 2.58
N THR A 110 -16.32 -1.28 3.76
CA THR A 110 -15.37 -2.38 3.96
C THR A 110 -16.07 -3.75 3.97
N HIS A 111 -15.30 -4.81 3.70
CA HIS A 111 -15.78 -6.19 3.57
C HIS A 111 -16.98 -6.35 2.62
N CYS A 112 -17.05 -5.48 1.59
CA CYS A 112 -18.12 -5.39 0.62
C CYS A 112 -17.54 -5.54 -0.81
N PRO A 113 -17.14 -6.76 -1.23
CA PRO A 113 -16.63 -6.96 -2.57
C PRO A 113 -17.76 -6.76 -3.58
N ALA A 114 -17.51 -5.94 -4.61
CA ALA A 114 -18.30 -5.98 -5.83
C ALA A 114 -18.07 -7.31 -6.53
N LEU A 115 -19.15 -8.05 -6.81
CA LEU A 115 -19.14 -9.38 -7.41
C LEU A 115 -19.39 -9.32 -8.92
N LYS A 116 -20.29 -8.42 -9.33
CA LYS A 116 -20.78 -8.26 -10.70
C LYS A 116 -21.29 -6.83 -10.89
N ILE A 117 -21.22 -6.33 -12.11
CA ILE A 117 -21.85 -5.09 -12.53
C ILE A 117 -22.71 -5.38 -13.76
N SER A 118 -23.91 -4.83 -13.81
CA SER A 118 -24.84 -4.92 -14.95
C SER A 118 -25.56 -3.59 -15.15
N LYS A 119 -26.15 -3.36 -16.33
CA LYS A 119 -27.09 -2.25 -16.52
C LYS A 119 -28.21 -2.35 -15.47
N SER A 120 -28.61 -1.23 -14.89
CA SER A 120 -29.57 -1.22 -13.82
C SER A 120 -30.95 -1.67 -14.28
N ALA A 121 -31.64 -2.41 -13.41
CA ALA A 121 -33.04 -2.81 -13.62
C ALA A 121 -34.05 -1.74 -13.17
N SER A 122 -33.61 -0.71 -12.44
CA SER A 122 -34.47 0.31 -11.81
C SER A 122 -34.31 1.71 -12.39
N VAL A 123 -33.14 2.05 -12.94
CA VAL A 123 -32.84 3.37 -13.52
C VAL A 123 -32.17 3.23 -14.89
N GLU A 124 -32.73 3.88 -15.91
CA GLU A 124 -32.17 3.84 -17.27
C GLU A 124 -30.76 4.46 -17.32
N SER A 125 -29.88 3.86 -18.13
CA SER A 125 -28.46 4.23 -18.31
C SER A 125 -27.55 4.12 -17.07
N TRP A 126 -28.07 3.75 -15.89
CA TRP A 126 -27.28 3.51 -14.68
C TRP A 126 -26.80 2.04 -14.59
N TRP A 127 -25.98 1.76 -13.59
CA TRP A 127 -25.40 0.44 -13.31
C TRP A 127 -25.81 -0.09 -11.93
N ASP A 128 -26.18 -1.36 -11.85
CA ASP A 128 -26.36 -2.09 -10.60
C ASP A 128 -25.06 -2.87 -10.29
N ILE A 129 -24.50 -2.62 -9.11
CA ILE A 129 -23.32 -3.30 -8.56
C ILE A 129 -23.79 -4.30 -7.50
N GLU A 130 -23.61 -5.59 -7.77
CA GLU A 130 -23.97 -6.67 -6.85
C GLU A 130 -22.88 -6.88 -5.79
N THR A 131 -23.27 -6.97 -4.52
CA THR A 131 -22.38 -7.26 -3.39
C THR A 131 -23.03 -8.28 -2.43
N PRO A 132 -22.26 -8.94 -1.55
CA PRO A 132 -22.83 -9.78 -0.48
C PRO A 132 -23.71 -9.02 0.53
N ARG A 133 -23.73 -7.68 0.48
CA ARG A 133 -24.47 -6.80 1.40
C ARG A 133 -25.68 -6.11 0.74
N GLY A 134 -25.99 -6.45 -0.51
CA GLY A 134 -27.06 -5.84 -1.31
C GLY A 134 -26.57 -5.30 -2.65
N ILE A 135 -27.46 -4.65 -3.39
CA ILE A 135 -27.15 -3.98 -4.66
C ILE A 135 -26.97 -2.48 -4.40
N ILE A 136 -25.98 -1.89 -5.07
CA ILE A 136 -25.79 -0.43 -5.13
C ILE A 136 -26.04 0.00 -6.57
N THR A 137 -26.98 0.92 -6.79
CA THR A 137 -27.31 1.47 -8.11
C THR A 137 -26.64 2.82 -8.30
N ALA A 138 -25.86 3.02 -9.36
CA ALA A 138 -25.03 4.21 -9.58
C ALA A 138 -24.92 4.61 -11.06
N GLU A 139 -24.92 5.91 -11.33
CA GLU A 139 -24.66 6.49 -12.66
C GLU A 139 -23.20 6.30 -13.10
N THR A 140 -22.27 6.63 -12.19
CA THR A 140 -20.82 6.60 -12.44
C THR A 140 -20.13 5.53 -11.60
N VAL A 141 -19.25 4.75 -12.23
CA VAL A 141 -18.46 3.68 -11.58
C VAL A 141 -16.98 3.86 -11.90
N VAL A 142 -16.12 3.89 -10.87
CA VAL A 142 -14.66 4.02 -11.03
C VAL A 142 -13.94 2.78 -10.52
N HIS A 143 -13.35 2.01 -11.42
CA HIS A 143 -12.66 0.75 -11.14
C HIS A 143 -11.20 0.97 -10.72
N CYS A 144 -10.98 1.08 -9.42
CA CYS A 144 -9.65 1.20 -8.80
C CYS A 144 -9.04 -0.15 -8.34
N THR A 145 -9.51 -1.27 -8.90
CA THR A 145 -9.20 -2.65 -8.44
C THR A 145 -7.83 -3.19 -8.87
N ASN A 146 -7.00 -2.37 -9.53
CA ASN A 146 -5.62 -2.68 -9.94
C ASN A 146 -5.48 -4.04 -10.67
N GLY A 147 -4.86 -5.05 -10.05
CA GLY A 147 -4.67 -6.37 -10.66
C GLY A 147 -5.94 -7.22 -10.75
N PHE A 148 -6.98 -6.87 -9.98
CA PHE A 148 -8.26 -7.57 -10.02
C PHE A 148 -9.21 -7.00 -11.09
N ALA A 149 -8.83 -5.95 -11.83
CA ALA A 149 -9.69 -5.26 -12.80
C ALA A 149 -10.38 -6.20 -13.79
N GLY A 150 -9.67 -7.21 -14.32
CA GLY A 150 -10.22 -8.21 -15.25
C GLY A 150 -11.33 -9.12 -14.72
N HIS A 151 -11.68 -9.05 -13.43
CA HIS A 151 -12.82 -9.78 -12.85
C HIS A 151 -14.15 -9.03 -13.05
N LEU A 152 -14.13 -7.70 -12.96
CA LEU A 152 -15.32 -6.85 -13.16
C LEU A 152 -15.36 -6.25 -14.57
N ILE A 153 -14.20 -5.89 -15.12
CA ILE A 153 -14.03 -5.36 -16.47
C ILE A 153 -13.54 -6.49 -17.38
N THR A 154 -14.46 -7.29 -17.91
CA THR A 154 -14.12 -8.47 -18.73
C THR A 154 -13.33 -8.11 -19.99
N GLN A 155 -13.56 -6.93 -20.60
CA GLN A 155 -12.77 -6.44 -21.74
C GLN A 155 -11.29 -6.16 -21.41
N LEU A 156 -10.92 -5.99 -20.13
CA LEU A 156 -9.53 -5.85 -19.69
C LEU A 156 -8.91 -7.16 -19.20
N LYS A 157 -9.67 -8.24 -19.09
CA LYS A 157 -9.17 -9.57 -18.68
C LYS A 157 -8.01 -10.10 -19.54
N PRO A 158 -7.95 -9.88 -20.88
CA PRO A 158 -6.79 -10.29 -21.68
C PRO A 158 -5.54 -9.42 -21.49
N TYR A 159 -5.69 -8.23 -20.87
CA TYR A 159 -4.65 -7.18 -20.85
C TYR A 159 -4.20 -6.79 -19.44
N VAL A 160 -4.79 -7.36 -18.38
CA VAL A 160 -4.43 -7.13 -16.97
C VAL A 160 -4.22 -8.46 -16.27
N THR A 161 -2.97 -8.88 -16.15
CA THR A 161 -2.57 -10.10 -15.44
C THR A 161 -2.37 -9.79 -13.95
N PRO A 162 -3.12 -10.44 -13.04
CA PRO A 162 -2.79 -10.44 -11.61
C PRO A 162 -1.42 -11.08 -11.41
N THR A 163 -0.47 -10.36 -10.81
CA THR A 163 0.89 -10.86 -10.57
C THR A 163 1.30 -10.65 -9.14
N ARG A 164 1.59 -11.74 -8.42
CA ARG A 164 2.02 -11.71 -7.02
C ARG A 164 3.46 -11.22 -6.90
N ALA A 165 3.63 -10.03 -6.35
CA ALA A 165 4.92 -9.54 -5.87
C ALA A 165 5.16 -9.94 -4.42
N GLN A 166 6.43 -10.00 -4.00
CA GLN A 166 6.83 -10.41 -2.66
C GLN A 166 7.85 -9.43 -2.08
N ALA A 167 7.78 -9.21 -0.76
CA ALA A 167 8.71 -8.37 -0.03
C ALA A 167 9.05 -8.98 1.34
N LEU A 168 10.20 -8.57 1.87
CA LEU A 168 10.81 -9.13 3.07
C LEU A 168 11.30 -8.01 4.00
N ALA A 169 11.04 -8.16 5.29
CA ALA A 169 11.58 -7.31 6.35
C ALA A 169 12.81 -7.99 6.96
N PHE A 170 13.92 -7.27 6.95
CA PHE A 170 15.22 -7.72 7.43
C PHE A 170 15.69 -6.81 8.57
N VAL A 171 15.93 -7.38 9.76
CA VAL A 171 16.53 -6.66 10.89
C VAL A 171 18.03 -6.52 10.60
N PRO A 172 18.56 -5.30 10.49
CA PRO A 172 19.96 -5.08 10.11
C PRO A 172 20.93 -5.59 11.19
N PRO A 173 22.13 -6.06 10.80
CA PRO A 173 23.22 -6.24 11.74
C PRO A 173 23.71 -4.89 12.27
N ARG A 174 24.40 -4.87 13.42
CA ARG A 174 25.05 -3.65 13.96
C ARG A 174 25.81 -2.81 12.91
N ALA A 175 26.42 -3.47 11.90
CA ALA A 175 27.14 -2.82 10.80
C ALA A 175 26.28 -1.88 9.92
N LEU A 176 24.95 -2.04 9.92
CA LEU A 176 23.98 -1.23 9.16
C LEU A 176 22.99 -0.49 10.09
N SER A 177 23.32 -0.32 11.37
CA SER A 177 22.40 0.24 12.39
C SER A 177 22.88 1.58 12.96
N GLY A 178 21.93 2.38 13.46
CA GLY A 178 22.20 3.71 14.03
C GLY A 178 22.93 4.64 13.05
N LYS A 179 24.14 5.08 13.41
CA LYS A 179 24.96 5.97 12.57
C LYS A 179 25.45 5.31 11.26
N SER A 180 25.39 3.98 11.16
CA SER A 180 25.81 3.22 9.96
C SER A 180 24.65 2.84 9.03
N MET A 181 23.44 3.38 9.26
CA MET A 181 22.29 3.13 8.40
C MET A 181 22.49 3.66 6.98
N LEU A 182 22.01 2.90 5.99
CA LEU A 182 22.04 3.23 4.57
C LEU A 182 21.50 4.64 4.34
N ALA A 183 22.32 5.51 3.74
CA ALA A 183 21.97 6.91 3.49
C ALA A 183 20.72 7.05 2.61
N SER A 184 20.61 6.22 1.59
CA SER A 184 19.58 6.26 0.55
C SER A 184 18.89 4.91 0.35
N THR A 185 17.68 4.94 -0.20
CA THR A 185 17.07 3.76 -0.86
C THR A 185 17.79 3.46 -2.17
N MET A 186 17.80 2.20 -2.60
CA MET A 186 18.47 1.77 -3.84
C MET A 186 17.69 0.69 -4.59
N SER A 187 18.04 0.51 -5.88
CA SER A 187 17.60 -0.62 -6.70
C SER A 187 18.85 -1.41 -7.11
N LEU A 188 19.00 -2.62 -6.60
CA LEU A 188 20.08 -3.54 -6.97
C LEU A 188 19.76 -4.13 -8.33
N ARG A 189 20.30 -3.52 -9.40
CA ARG A 189 19.92 -3.80 -10.79
C ARG A 189 20.98 -4.63 -11.52
N TYR A 190 20.55 -5.76 -12.07
CA TYR A 190 21.35 -6.67 -12.90
C TYR A 190 20.92 -6.63 -14.38
N SER A 191 19.64 -6.38 -14.65
CA SER A 191 19.12 -6.10 -16.00
C SER A 191 17.88 -5.19 -15.94
N LEU A 192 17.19 -4.99 -17.06
CA LEU A 192 15.96 -4.21 -17.10
C LEU A 192 14.86 -4.85 -16.23
N HIS A 193 14.72 -6.18 -16.30
CA HIS A 193 13.76 -6.96 -15.50
C HIS A 193 14.33 -7.56 -14.20
N ASN A 194 15.64 -7.80 -14.11
CA ASN A 194 16.27 -8.36 -12.91
C ASN A 194 16.76 -7.24 -11.99
N PHE A 195 15.96 -6.89 -10.97
CA PHE A 195 16.33 -5.90 -9.97
C PHE A 195 15.55 -6.06 -8.66
N TYR A 196 16.18 -5.70 -7.54
CA TYR A 196 15.61 -5.77 -6.19
C TYR A 196 15.56 -4.37 -5.58
N SER A 197 14.48 -4.02 -4.90
CA SER A 197 14.41 -2.75 -4.16
C SER A 197 14.90 -2.91 -2.73
N VAL A 198 15.66 -1.92 -2.24
CA VAL A 198 16.20 -1.89 -0.87
C VAL A 198 15.88 -0.54 -0.24
N MET A 199 15.08 -0.57 0.82
CA MET A 199 14.73 0.62 1.62
C MET A 199 15.02 0.35 3.09
N GLN A 200 16.06 0.97 3.65
CA GLN A 200 16.20 1.02 5.10
C GLN A 200 15.33 2.11 5.70
N ARG A 201 14.49 1.75 6.67
CA ARG A 201 13.58 2.70 7.29
C ARG A 201 14.34 3.44 8.42
N LYS A 202 14.55 4.75 8.22
CA LYS A 202 15.30 5.76 9.02
C LYS A 202 14.87 5.98 10.49
N ALA A 203 14.10 5.04 11.01
CA ALA A 203 12.93 5.24 11.95
C ALA A 203 13.57 4.28 13.09
N ASP A 204 13.89 3.02 12.74
CA ASP A 204 14.21 1.89 13.64
C ASP A 204 15.39 1.02 13.15
N GLY A 205 15.69 1.06 11.85
CA GLY A 205 16.69 0.20 11.23
C GLY A 205 16.17 -0.87 10.26
N VAL A 206 14.93 -1.37 10.35
CA VAL A 206 14.49 -2.51 9.52
C VAL A 206 14.54 -2.16 8.03
N ILE A 207 15.27 -3.00 7.31
CA ILE A 207 15.44 -2.97 5.87
C ILE A 207 14.25 -3.69 5.22
N ILE A 208 13.64 -3.06 4.22
CA ILE A 208 12.63 -3.64 3.36
C ILE A 208 13.28 -4.00 2.03
N LEU A 209 13.15 -5.27 1.66
CA LEU A 209 13.69 -5.86 0.44
C LEU A 209 12.53 -6.30 -0.45
N GLY A 210 12.43 -5.78 -1.68
CA GLY A 210 11.46 -6.20 -2.67
C GLY A 210 12.05 -7.22 -3.66
N ALA A 211 11.29 -8.27 -3.97
CA ALA A 211 11.69 -9.29 -4.93
C ALA A 211 11.90 -8.74 -6.35
N SER A 212 12.85 -9.34 -7.07
CA SER A 212 12.90 -9.27 -8.53
C SER A 212 11.77 -10.08 -9.16
N ARG A 213 11.32 -9.68 -10.35
CA ARG A 213 10.32 -10.43 -11.16
C ARG A 213 10.95 -11.49 -12.06
N LYS A 214 12.24 -11.34 -12.40
CA LYS A 214 13.02 -12.30 -13.17
C LYS A 214 14.40 -12.40 -12.53
N SER A 215 14.78 -13.59 -12.06
CA SER A 215 16.09 -13.87 -11.48
C SER A 215 16.56 -15.24 -11.99
N PRO A 216 17.85 -15.41 -12.36
CA PRO A 216 18.37 -16.69 -12.85
C PRO A 216 18.39 -17.79 -11.78
N ASN A 217 18.14 -17.43 -10.52
CA ASN A 217 18.12 -18.35 -9.38
C ASN A 217 16.73 -18.96 -9.13
N LEU A 218 15.69 -18.54 -9.85
CA LEU A 218 14.32 -18.99 -9.64
C LEU A 218 13.93 -20.07 -10.65
N SER A 219 13.36 -21.17 -10.16
CA SER A 219 12.75 -22.20 -10.99
C SER A 219 11.63 -21.66 -11.87
N GLN A 220 11.45 -22.27 -13.05
CA GLN A 220 10.36 -21.92 -13.97
C GLN A 220 8.99 -22.03 -13.29
N ALA A 221 8.78 -23.06 -12.46
CA ALA A 221 7.54 -23.24 -11.69
C ALA A 221 7.24 -22.09 -10.72
N THR A 222 8.27 -21.48 -10.11
CA THR A 222 8.12 -20.28 -9.28
C THR A 222 7.81 -19.03 -10.11
N ILE A 223 8.39 -18.90 -11.30
CA ILE A 223 8.12 -17.80 -12.24
C ILE A 223 6.68 -17.88 -12.75
N ASP A 224 6.25 -19.04 -13.24
CA ASP A 224 4.88 -19.31 -13.69
C ASP A 224 3.88 -19.08 -12.54
N GLY A 225 4.23 -19.54 -11.34
CA GLY A 225 3.49 -19.34 -10.09
C GLY A 225 3.45 -17.89 -9.55
N MET A 226 4.01 -16.91 -10.27
CA MET A 226 3.77 -15.49 -9.99
C MET A 226 2.46 -14.98 -10.63
N ALA A 227 1.98 -15.58 -11.71
CA ALA A 227 0.77 -15.17 -12.43
C ALA A 227 -0.50 -15.66 -11.71
N THR A 228 -0.81 -15.04 -10.58
CA THR A 228 -1.94 -15.41 -9.70
C THR A 228 -2.53 -14.20 -9.00
N SER A 229 -3.80 -14.31 -8.62
CA SER A 229 -4.53 -13.39 -7.74
C SER A 229 -4.52 -13.82 -6.25
N ASP A 230 -3.93 -14.97 -5.93
CA ASP A 230 -3.77 -15.48 -4.55
C ASP A 230 -2.46 -15.00 -3.90
N ASP A 231 -2.55 -14.01 -3.01
CA ASP A 231 -1.44 -13.55 -2.16
C ASP A 231 -1.49 -14.09 -0.71
N THR A 232 -2.31 -15.11 -0.42
CA THR A 232 -2.43 -15.70 0.93
C THR A 232 -1.14 -16.38 1.43
N ARG A 233 -0.20 -16.67 0.52
CA ARG A 233 1.10 -17.29 0.82
C ARG A 233 2.23 -16.65 0.02
N PHE A 234 3.38 -16.52 0.67
CA PHE A 234 4.66 -16.20 0.02
C PHE A 234 5.32 -17.48 -0.52
N ASN A 235 6.21 -17.32 -1.50
CA ASN A 235 7.04 -18.39 -2.06
C ASN A 235 8.43 -18.41 -1.39
N GLU A 236 8.87 -19.57 -0.91
CA GLU A 236 10.14 -19.73 -0.17
C GLU A 236 11.38 -19.56 -1.08
N GLU A 237 11.33 -19.96 -2.34
CA GLU A 237 12.44 -19.77 -3.30
C GLU A 237 12.69 -18.28 -3.56
N ILE A 238 11.63 -17.50 -3.80
CA ILE A 238 11.71 -16.03 -3.94
C ILE A 238 12.28 -15.40 -2.65
N LYS A 239 11.93 -15.93 -1.47
CA LYS A 239 12.44 -15.47 -0.18
C LYS A 239 13.94 -15.76 -0.01
N GLN A 240 14.40 -16.95 -0.37
CA GLN A 240 15.84 -17.29 -0.32
C GLN A 240 16.64 -16.51 -1.37
N ASP A 241 16.07 -16.23 -2.55
CA ASP A 241 16.69 -15.39 -3.58
C ASP A 241 16.87 -13.94 -3.09
N ILE A 242 15.83 -13.33 -2.47
CA ILE A 242 15.96 -12.01 -1.81
C ILE A 242 17.10 -11.99 -0.78
N ILE A 243 17.13 -12.98 0.13
CA ILE A 243 18.12 -13.03 1.22
C ILE A 243 19.53 -13.19 0.66
N SER A 244 19.71 -14.10 -0.31
CA SER A 244 21.00 -14.38 -0.94
C SER A 244 21.49 -13.20 -1.76
N ASN A 245 20.61 -12.56 -2.54
CA ASN A 245 20.94 -11.37 -3.32
C ASN A 245 21.41 -10.21 -2.43
N PHE A 246 20.67 -9.95 -1.34
CA PHE A 246 21.01 -8.89 -0.40
C PHE A 246 22.32 -9.18 0.35
N ALA A 247 22.55 -10.43 0.80
CA ALA A 247 23.81 -10.82 1.44
C ALA A 247 25.03 -10.69 0.50
N ASN A 248 24.89 -10.99 -0.79
CA ASN A 248 25.95 -10.79 -1.79
C ASN A 248 26.33 -9.31 -1.95
N GLY A 249 25.37 -8.38 -1.84
CA GLY A 249 25.64 -6.94 -1.85
C GLY A 249 26.15 -6.39 -0.51
N PHE A 250 25.78 -7.04 0.60
CA PHE A 250 26.10 -6.62 1.95
C PHE A 250 26.66 -7.79 2.79
N PRO A 251 27.98 -8.09 2.70
CA PRO A 251 28.62 -9.24 3.37
C PRO A 251 28.54 -9.30 4.90
N ALA A 252 27.98 -8.29 5.56
CA ALA A 252 27.62 -8.32 6.99
C ALA A 252 26.26 -8.99 7.25
N CYS A 253 25.45 -9.18 6.20
CA CYS A 253 24.08 -9.72 6.26
C CYS A 253 24.01 -11.22 5.92
N GLU A 254 25.15 -11.87 5.66
CA GLU A 254 25.23 -13.32 5.46
C GLU A 254 24.80 -14.09 6.71
N LYS A 255 24.05 -15.17 6.54
CA LYS A 255 23.46 -15.97 7.62
C LYS A 255 24.45 -16.40 8.73
N GLY A 256 25.72 -16.63 8.39
CA GLY A 256 26.76 -17.03 9.35
C GLY A 256 27.38 -15.88 10.17
N LYS A 257 26.98 -14.63 9.93
CA LYS A 257 27.51 -13.42 10.60
C LYS A 257 26.44 -12.65 11.38
N LEU A 258 25.18 -13.08 11.31
CA LEU A 258 24.04 -12.47 12.00
C LEU A 258 23.94 -12.94 13.45
N ASN A 259 23.66 -12.02 14.36
CA ASN A 259 23.35 -12.30 15.76
C ASN A 259 21.89 -12.78 15.93
N HIS A 260 21.57 -13.34 17.10
CA HIS A 260 20.20 -13.73 17.43
C HIS A 260 19.24 -12.53 17.37
N GLY A 261 18.26 -12.59 16.48
CA GLY A 261 17.27 -11.52 16.24
C GLY A 261 17.57 -10.64 15.03
N GLU A 262 18.77 -10.71 14.46
CA GLU A 262 19.12 -10.08 13.18
C GLU A 262 18.68 -10.98 12.00
N GLY A 263 18.51 -10.40 10.81
CA GLY A 263 18.14 -11.14 9.60
C GLY A 263 16.67 -11.08 9.19
N ALA A 264 16.25 -12.04 8.36
CA ALA A 264 14.91 -12.10 7.79
C ALA A 264 13.84 -12.37 8.87
N GLN A 265 13.02 -11.36 9.17
CA GLN A 265 12.01 -11.36 10.23
C GLN A 265 10.61 -11.73 9.71
N HIS A 266 10.20 -11.18 8.56
CA HIS A 266 8.85 -11.36 8.02
C HIS A 266 8.85 -11.28 6.50
N THR A 267 7.96 -12.02 5.85
CA THR A 267 7.80 -12.05 4.39
C THR A 267 6.33 -12.00 4.07
N TRP A 268 5.94 -11.14 3.15
CA TRP A 268 4.57 -10.95 2.71
C TRP A 268 4.50 -10.73 1.20
N THR A 269 3.28 -10.83 0.68
CA THR A 269 2.93 -10.80 -0.73
C THR A 269 1.89 -9.72 -1.00
N GLY A 270 1.68 -9.42 -2.29
CA GLY A 270 0.62 -8.52 -2.73
C GLY A 270 0.44 -8.55 -4.25
N ILE A 271 -0.79 -8.39 -4.72
CA ILE A 271 -1.12 -8.48 -6.15
C ILE A 271 -0.91 -7.16 -6.90
N LEU A 272 -0.04 -7.19 -7.90
CA LEU A 272 0.12 -6.16 -8.92
C LEU A 272 -0.85 -6.42 -10.08
N GLY A 273 -1.35 -5.36 -10.72
CA GLY A 273 -1.86 -5.44 -12.08
C GLY A 273 -0.72 -5.18 -13.05
N MET A 274 -0.28 -6.24 -13.74
CA MET A 274 0.65 -6.15 -14.86
C MET A 274 -0.16 -6.01 -16.15
N THR A 275 0.24 -5.10 -17.04
CA THR A 275 -0.40 -4.93 -18.36
C THR A 275 0.53 -5.36 -19.47
N THR A 276 -0.02 -5.78 -20.62
CA THR A 276 0.78 -6.32 -21.73
C THR A 276 1.77 -5.30 -22.31
N ASP A 277 1.43 -4.01 -22.28
CA ASP A 277 2.31 -2.90 -22.69
C ASP A 277 3.08 -2.25 -21.53
N SER A 278 2.92 -2.75 -20.30
CA SER A 278 3.47 -2.18 -19.06
C SER A 278 3.04 -0.72 -18.73
N VAL A 279 1.96 -0.25 -19.36
CA VAL A 279 1.35 1.08 -19.15
C VAL A 279 -0.04 0.93 -18.48
N PRO A 280 -0.42 1.75 -17.48
CA PRO A 280 -1.71 1.62 -16.81
C PRO A 280 -2.90 1.90 -17.75
N PHE A 281 -4.08 1.44 -17.33
CA PHE A 281 -5.36 1.82 -17.95
C PHE A 281 -6.01 2.89 -17.08
N VAL A 282 -6.21 4.08 -17.65
CA VAL A 282 -6.75 5.26 -16.98
C VAL A 282 -7.74 5.96 -17.91
N GLY A 283 -8.96 6.21 -17.45
CA GLY A 283 -10.01 6.91 -18.23
C GLY A 283 -11.28 6.10 -18.43
N SER A 284 -12.12 6.52 -19.38
CA SER A 284 -13.41 5.90 -19.72
C SER A 284 -13.26 4.49 -20.29
N LEU A 285 -14.29 3.64 -20.15
CA LEU A 285 -14.33 2.30 -20.73
C LEU A 285 -15.23 2.26 -21.99
N ASN A 286 -14.64 1.89 -23.14
CA ASN A 286 -15.38 1.69 -24.39
C ASN A 286 -16.58 0.76 -24.20
N GLY A 287 -17.75 1.15 -24.71
CA GLY A 287 -19.00 0.38 -24.61
C GLY A 287 -19.70 0.40 -23.24
N LEU A 288 -19.08 1.00 -22.21
CA LEU A 288 -19.58 1.05 -20.84
C LEU A 288 -19.73 2.53 -20.38
N PRO A 289 -20.73 3.28 -20.88
CA PRO A 289 -20.93 4.69 -20.52
C PRO A 289 -21.09 4.85 -19.01
N GLY A 290 -20.46 5.88 -18.43
CA GLY A 290 -20.42 6.09 -16.97
C GLY A 290 -19.42 5.18 -16.23
N GLN A 291 -18.75 4.23 -16.90
CA GLN A 291 -17.69 3.43 -16.27
C GLN A 291 -16.29 3.90 -16.67
N TYR A 292 -15.42 3.99 -15.67
CA TYR A 292 -14.05 4.49 -15.76
C TYR A 292 -13.10 3.54 -15.04
N VAL A 293 -11.82 3.52 -15.40
CA VAL A 293 -10.80 2.66 -14.80
C VAL A 293 -9.58 3.48 -14.33
N CYS A 294 -8.94 3.01 -13.26
CA CYS A 294 -7.66 3.50 -12.77
C CYS A 294 -6.85 2.30 -12.25
N ALA A 295 -6.26 1.51 -13.16
CA ALA A 295 -5.74 0.18 -12.86
C ALA A 295 -4.50 -0.20 -13.70
N GLY A 296 -3.96 -1.40 -13.48
CA GLY A 296 -2.81 -1.91 -14.24
C GLY A 296 -1.50 -1.15 -13.95
N PHE A 297 -1.23 -0.82 -12.69
CA PHE A 297 -0.12 0.11 -12.38
C PHE A 297 1.30 -0.47 -12.53
N ASN A 298 1.46 -1.75 -12.89
CA ASN A 298 2.75 -2.39 -13.19
C ASN A 298 3.81 -2.28 -12.08
N GLY A 299 3.38 -2.11 -10.82
CA GLY A 299 4.24 -1.87 -9.65
C GLY A 299 4.63 -0.41 -9.39
N HIS A 300 4.24 0.53 -10.26
CA HIS A 300 4.54 1.97 -10.13
C HIS A 300 3.39 2.79 -9.54
N GLY A 301 2.37 2.14 -8.97
CA GLY A 301 1.11 2.78 -8.53
C GLY A 301 1.33 3.93 -7.55
N MET A 302 2.17 3.74 -6.52
CA MET A 302 2.47 4.76 -5.50
C MET A 302 3.04 6.07 -6.08
N ALA A 303 3.69 6.02 -7.25
CA ALA A 303 4.24 7.19 -7.93
C ALA A 303 3.31 7.79 -9.00
N ARG A 304 2.34 7.01 -9.51
CA ARG A 304 1.44 7.42 -10.61
C ARG A 304 0.05 7.86 -10.12
N ILE A 305 -0.46 7.28 -9.05
CA ILE A 305 -1.87 7.43 -8.62
C ILE A 305 -2.27 8.87 -8.30
N PHE A 306 -1.37 9.68 -7.74
CA PHE A 306 -1.61 11.09 -7.44
C PHE A 306 -1.86 11.97 -8.68
N ASN A 307 -1.42 11.54 -9.86
CA ASN A 307 -1.75 12.20 -11.13
C ASN A 307 -2.92 11.49 -11.83
N CYS A 308 -2.92 10.15 -11.85
CA CYS A 308 -3.94 9.37 -12.54
C CYS A 308 -5.35 9.55 -11.96
N ALA A 309 -5.51 9.62 -10.62
CA ALA A 309 -6.82 9.76 -10.01
C ALA A 309 -7.47 11.13 -10.30
N PRO A 310 -6.81 12.29 -10.12
CA PRO A 310 -7.33 13.58 -10.59
C PRO A 310 -7.60 13.62 -12.10
N GLY A 311 -6.79 12.94 -12.92
CA GLY A 311 -7.04 12.79 -14.35
C GLY A 311 -8.37 12.08 -14.65
N VAL A 312 -8.70 11.00 -13.94
CA VAL A 312 -10.01 10.34 -14.07
C VAL A 312 -11.16 11.25 -13.65
N ILE A 313 -11.01 12.03 -12.57
CA ILE A 313 -12.05 12.98 -12.14
C ILE A 313 -12.30 14.06 -13.20
N LYS A 314 -11.25 14.59 -13.85
CA LYS A 314 -11.41 15.51 -15.00
C LYS A 314 -12.22 14.90 -16.14
N ILE A 315 -11.94 13.65 -16.52
CA ILE A 315 -12.64 12.95 -17.60
C ILE A 315 -14.13 12.69 -17.22
N ILE A 316 -14.41 12.39 -15.95
CA ILE A 316 -15.78 12.29 -15.41
C ILE A 316 -16.51 13.64 -15.50
N GLN A 317 -15.80 14.75 -15.31
CA GLN A 317 -16.32 16.12 -15.47
C GLN A 317 -16.46 16.57 -16.94
N GLY A 318 -16.23 15.68 -17.91
CA GLY A 318 -16.33 15.99 -19.34
C GLY A 318 -15.17 16.81 -19.91
N VAL A 319 -14.04 16.89 -19.19
CA VAL A 319 -12.82 17.57 -19.65
C VAL A 319 -12.06 16.68 -20.64
N ASP A 320 -11.61 17.26 -21.75
CA ASP A 320 -10.83 16.57 -22.79
C ASP A 320 -9.54 15.95 -22.27
N TRP A 321 -9.12 14.83 -22.90
CA TRP A 321 -7.95 14.07 -22.44
C TRP A 321 -6.66 14.90 -22.40
N SER A 322 -6.46 15.78 -23.38
CA SER A 322 -5.30 16.69 -23.47
C SER A 322 -5.15 17.60 -22.25
N GLU A 323 -6.25 18.03 -21.66
CA GLU A 323 -6.27 18.87 -20.45
C GLU A 323 -6.11 18.06 -19.15
N THR A 324 -6.10 16.73 -19.20
CA THR A 324 -5.83 15.91 -18.00
C THR A 324 -4.43 16.12 -17.47
N GLY A 325 -3.44 16.25 -18.37
CA GLY A 325 -2.01 16.20 -18.08
C GLY A 325 -1.43 14.78 -18.00
N LEU A 326 -2.19 13.76 -18.43
CA LEU A 326 -1.74 12.36 -18.48
C LEU A 326 -1.12 12.01 -19.85
N PRO A 327 -0.11 11.13 -19.91
CA PRO A 327 0.42 10.65 -21.19
C PRO A 327 -0.65 9.89 -21.99
N GLU A 328 -0.79 10.18 -23.28
CA GLU A 328 -1.75 9.54 -24.21
C GLU A 328 -1.80 8.00 -24.10
N CYS A 329 -0.65 7.36 -23.90
CA CYS A 329 -0.59 5.90 -23.77
C CYS A 329 -1.31 5.34 -22.53
N PHE A 330 -1.68 6.15 -21.54
CA PHE A 330 -2.47 5.72 -20.37
C PHE A 330 -3.95 5.57 -20.70
N ASN A 331 -4.44 6.25 -21.75
CA ASN A 331 -5.83 6.24 -22.17
C ASN A 331 -6.27 4.82 -22.59
N VAL A 332 -7.57 4.54 -22.54
CA VAL A 332 -8.16 3.22 -22.83
C VAL A 332 -8.86 3.24 -24.19
N THR A 333 -8.14 3.74 -25.20
CA THR A 333 -8.69 3.90 -26.56
C THR A 333 -8.88 2.55 -27.26
N GLU A 334 -9.77 2.52 -28.25
CA GLU A 334 -10.05 1.31 -29.02
C GLU A 334 -8.82 0.83 -29.80
N GLU A 335 -8.06 1.77 -30.38
CA GLU A 335 -6.82 1.52 -31.11
C GLU A 335 -5.76 0.91 -30.20
N ARG A 336 -5.70 1.32 -28.92
CA ARG A 336 -4.81 0.70 -27.93
C ARG A 336 -5.19 -0.75 -27.68
N LEU A 337 -6.48 -1.04 -27.45
CA LEU A 337 -6.98 -2.40 -27.21
C LEU A 337 -6.80 -3.30 -28.44
N GLN A 338 -6.99 -2.79 -29.65
CA GLN A 338 -6.76 -3.53 -30.90
C GLN A 338 -5.26 -3.78 -31.15
N ARG A 339 -4.39 -2.81 -30.88
CA ARG A 339 -2.92 -3.00 -30.95
C ARG A 339 -2.43 -4.02 -29.92
N LEU A 340 -3.08 -4.11 -28.76
CA LEU A 340 -2.81 -5.12 -27.73
C LEU A 340 -3.30 -6.52 -28.16
N SER A 341 -4.45 -6.64 -28.82
CA SER A 341 -5.01 -7.93 -29.26
C SER A 341 -4.26 -8.56 -30.43
N GLN A 342 -3.61 -7.75 -31.27
CA GLN A 342 -2.83 -8.20 -32.44
C GLN A 342 -1.47 -8.86 -32.08
N GLY A 343 -1.10 -8.93 -30.80
CA GLY A 343 0.02 -9.77 -30.35
C GLY A 343 1.41 -9.31 -30.77
N GLY A 344 1.63 -7.99 -30.91
CA GLY A 344 2.88 -7.42 -31.46
C GLY A 344 3.54 -6.31 -30.63
N ILE A 345 3.16 -6.12 -29.36
CA ILE A 345 3.78 -5.11 -28.49
C ILE A 345 4.87 -5.76 -27.63
N GLU A 346 6.14 -5.48 -27.90
CA GLU A 346 7.19 -5.63 -26.89
C GLU A 346 6.93 -4.64 -25.75
N SER A 347 6.97 -5.13 -24.51
CA SER A 347 6.89 -4.28 -23.32
C SER A 347 8.01 -3.23 -23.35
N ILE A 348 7.68 -1.97 -23.05
CA ILE A 348 8.66 -0.88 -22.95
C ILE A 348 9.53 -0.95 -21.67
N TRP A 349 9.55 -2.11 -20.99
CA TRP A 349 10.26 -2.50 -19.77
C TRP A 349 10.56 -4.00 -19.76
#